data_AF-A0A0E3MHF1-F1
#
_entry.id   AF-A0A0E3MHF1-F1
#
_cell.length_a   1.000
_cell.length_b   1.000
_cell.length_c   1.000
_cell.angle_alpha   90.00
_cell.angle_beta   90.00
_cell.angle_gamma   90.00
#
_symmetry.space_group_name_H-M   'P 1'
#
loop_
_entity.id
_entity.type
_entity.pdbx_description
1 polymer ?
#
loop_
_entity_poly.entity_id
_entity_poly.type
_entity_poly.pdbx_seq_one_letter_code
_entity_poly.pdbx_strand_id
1 'polypeptide(L)'
;MISLTKWRASSYINCLKDYFNDNKLVSSMAFLIAASKGDSLYVFAPDTDCIIYTEELITDVKGRCEEYVKLFSSYKQDIIKSASLKLWHYYANKKVEFTDEEKKLLSQLGIRL
;
A
#
# COMPACT_ATOMS: atom_id res chain seq x y z
N MET A 1 -13.65 8.43 -19.09
CA MET A 1 -12.31 7.80 -19.18
C MET A 1 -11.89 7.44 -17.77
N ILE A 2 -11.74 6.15 -17.48
CA ILE A 2 -11.36 5.70 -16.13
C ILE A 2 -9.89 6.07 -15.89
N SER A 3 -9.59 6.70 -14.75
CA SER A 3 -8.21 6.95 -14.34
C SER A 3 -7.47 5.61 -14.20
N LEU A 4 -6.40 5.43 -14.97
CA LEU A 4 -5.55 4.22 -14.91
C LEU A 4 -5.05 3.97 -13.49
N THR A 5 -4.76 5.03 -12.74
CA THR A 5 -4.38 4.97 -11.32
C THR A 5 -5.50 4.37 -10.47
N LYS A 6 -6.72 4.88 -10.61
CA LYS A 6 -7.90 4.37 -9.88
C LYS A 6 -8.12 2.88 -10.19
N TRP A 7 -7.95 2.50 -11.46
CA TRP A 7 -8.06 1.11 -11.91
C TRP A 7 -7.01 0.20 -11.26
N ARG A 8 -5.72 0.58 -11.29
CA ARG A 8 -4.63 -0.21 -10.69
C ARG A 8 -4.80 -0.36 -9.18
N ALA A 9 -5.06 0.74 -8.47
CA ALA A 9 -5.28 0.72 -7.03
C ALA A 9 -6.49 -0.15 -6.65
N SER A 10 -7.62 0.00 -7.35
CA SER A 10 -8.82 -0.84 -7.14
C SER A 10 -8.52 -2.32 -7.36
N SER A 11 -7.76 -2.65 -8.41
CA SER A 11 -7.33 -4.02 -8.71
C SER A 11 -6.51 -4.63 -7.57
N TYR A 12 -5.57 -3.89 -6.97
CA TYR A 12 -4.81 -4.37 -5.81
C TYR A 12 -5.70 -4.56 -4.58
N ILE A 13 -6.55 -3.57 -4.28
CA ILE A 13 -7.45 -3.61 -3.12
C ILE A 13 -8.41 -4.79 -3.21
N ASN A 14 -9.07 -4.98 -4.36
CA ASN A 14 -10.02 -6.07 -4.56
C ASN A 14 -9.36 -7.44 -4.47
N CYS A 15 -8.11 -7.58 -4.92
CA CYS A 15 -7.36 -8.83 -4.74
C CYS A 15 -7.00 -9.07 -3.26
N LEU A 16 -6.47 -8.07 -2.57
CA LEU A 16 -6.04 -8.19 -1.17
C LEU A 16 -7.21 -8.44 -0.19
N LYS A 17 -8.41 -7.93 -0.50
CA LYS A 17 -9.62 -8.15 0.30
C LYS A 17 -10.06 -9.61 0.40
N ASP A 18 -9.62 -10.47 -0.51
CA ASP A 18 -9.87 -11.92 -0.40
C ASP A 18 -9.06 -12.58 0.71
N TYR A 19 -7.95 -11.95 1.13
CA TYR A 19 -6.98 -12.52 2.06
C TYR A 19 -6.93 -11.78 3.40
N PHE A 20 -7.30 -10.50 3.43
CA PHE A 20 -7.22 -9.64 4.60
C PHE A 20 -8.54 -8.90 4.83
N ASN A 21 -9.07 -8.98 6.05
CA ASN A 21 -10.35 -8.37 6.41
C ASN A 21 -10.24 -6.90 6.87
N ASP A 22 -9.04 -6.43 7.21
CA ASP A 22 -8.82 -5.06 7.67
C ASP A 22 -8.65 -4.11 6.47
N ASN A 23 -9.66 -3.27 6.22
CA ASN A 23 -9.66 -2.30 5.12
C ASN A 23 -8.51 -1.28 5.19
N LYS A 24 -8.08 -0.87 6.40
CA LYS A 24 -6.96 0.05 6.59
C LYS A 24 -5.65 -0.64 6.24
N LEU A 25 -5.49 -1.89 6.67
CA LEU A 25 -4.35 -2.72 6.30
C LEU A 25 -4.28 -2.93 4.78
N VAL A 26 -5.39 -3.29 4.16
CA VAL A 26 -5.48 -3.47 2.70
C VAL A 26 -5.13 -2.20 1.95
N SER A 27 -5.63 -1.05 2.40
CA SER A 27 -5.30 0.25 1.79
C SER A 27 -3.80 0.57 1.92
N SER A 28 -3.21 0.28 3.08
CA SER A 28 -1.77 0.44 3.33
C SER A 28 -0.91 -0.46 2.44
N MET A 29 -1.31 -1.73 2.29
CA MET A 29 -0.67 -2.68 1.37
C MET A 29 -0.77 -2.22 -0.08
N ALA A 30 -1.96 -1.80 -0.52
CA ALA A 30 -2.19 -1.31 -1.89
C ALA A 30 -1.36 -0.06 -2.19
N PHE A 31 -1.25 0.86 -1.22
CA PHE A 31 -0.37 2.02 -1.33
C PHE A 31 1.10 1.61 -1.52
N LEU A 32 1.60 0.66 -0.72
CA LEU A 32 2.97 0.17 -0.82
C LEU A 32 3.24 -0.52 -2.18
N ILE A 33 2.29 -1.30 -2.68
CA ILE A 33 2.39 -1.91 -4.02
C ILE A 33 2.45 -0.80 -5.09
N ALA A 34 1.51 0.15 -5.07
CA ALA A 34 1.47 1.26 -6.02
C ALA A 34 2.79 2.06 -6.01
N ALA A 35 3.32 2.36 -4.82
CA ALA A 35 4.60 3.05 -4.66
C ALA A 35 5.75 2.25 -5.29
N SER A 36 5.82 0.94 -5.06
CA SER A 36 6.86 0.08 -5.67
C SER A 36 6.79 0.01 -7.20
N LYS A 37 5.60 0.20 -7.78
CA LYS A 37 5.38 0.19 -9.24
C LYS A 37 5.59 1.56 -9.89
N GLY A 38 5.86 2.60 -9.10
CA GLY A 38 5.92 3.97 -9.60
C GLY A 38 4.55 4.47 -10.08
N ASP A 39 3.45 3.90 -9.56
CA ASP A 39 2.11 4.37 -9.84
C ASP A 39 1.86 5.72 -9.16
N SER A 40 0.92 6.49 -9.70
CA SER A 40 0.47 7.69 -9.01
C SER A 40 -0.25 7.34 -7.70
N LEU A 41 0.01 8.12 -6.65
CA LEU A 41 -0.47 7.85 -5.30
C LEU A 41 -1.61 8.78 -4.86
N TYR A 42 -2.14 9.61 -5.78
CA TYR A 42 -3.12 10.66 -5.45
C TYR A 42 -4.45 10.13 -4.87
N VAL A 43 -4.76 8.85 -5.12
CA VAL A 43 -5.97 8.17 -4.63
C VAL A 43 -5.83 7.68 -3.18
N PHE A 44 -4.66 7.86 -2.59
CA PHE A 44 -4.37 7.49 -1.21
C PHE A 44 -4.18 8.76 -0.35
N ALA A 45 -4.45 8.64 0.95
CA ALA A 45 -4.21 9.70 1.91
C ALA A 45 -3.80 9.12 3.28
N PRO A 46 -3.05 9.88 4.10
CA PRO A 46 -2.73 9.47 5.45
C PRO A 46 -3.96 9.60 6.35
N ASP A 47 -4.15 8.61 7.21
CA ASP A 47 -5.01 8.64 8.38
C ASP A 47 -4.12 8.59 9.65
N THR A 48 -4.74 8.56 10.83
CA THR A 48 -4.11 8.59 12.14
C THR A 48 -2.91 7.64 12.29
N ASP A 49 -3.02 6.40 11.80
CA ASP A 49 -2.04 5.33 11.99
C ASP A 49 -1.68 4.55 10.72
N CYS A 50 -2.21 4.95 9.56
CA CYS A 50 -2.13 4.17 8.33
C CYS A 50 -2.39 5.02 7.07
N ILE A 51 -2.35 4.38 5.91
CA ILE A 51 -2.82 4.95 4.65
C ILE A 51 -4.20 4.40 4.31
N ILE A 52 -5.10 5.27 3.86
CA ILE A 52 -6.44 4.93 3.37
C ILE A 52 -6.56 5.22 1.88
N TYR A 53 -7.36 4.40 1.19
CA TYR A 53 -7.82 4.69 -0.17
C TYR A 53 -9.04 5.62 -0.10
N THR A 54 -9.03 6.69 -0.90
CA THR A 54 -9.98 7.82 -0.77
C THR A 54 -11.03 7.88 -1.88
N GLU A 55 -10.85 7.08 -2.93
CA GLU A 55 -11.73 7.04 -4.09
C GLU A 55 -12.76 5.90 -3.99
N GLU A 56 -13.77 5.94 -4.85
CA GLU A 56 -14.65 4.79 -5.03
C GLU A 56 -13.91 3.60 -5.66
N LEU A 57 -14.16 2.38 -5.19
CA LEU A 57 -13.56 1.19 -5.79
C LEU A 57 -14.22 0.84 -7.10
N ILE A 58 -13.41 0.54 -8.11
CA ILE A 58 -13.88 -0.12 -9.33
C ILE A 58 -14.00 -1.61 -8.99
N THR A 59 -15.21 -2.16 -8.99
CA THR A 59 -15.50 -3.49 -8.38
C THR A 59 -15.28 -4.67 -9.33
N ASP A 60 -15.29 -4.43 -10.63
CA ASP A 60 -15.14 -5.44 -11.69
C ASP A 60 -13.67 -5.70 -12.09
N VAL A 61 -12.72 -5.09 -11.37
CA VAL A 61 -11.29 -5.20 -11.66
C VAL A 61 -10.57 -5.90 -10.53
N LYS A 62 -9.87 -6.99 -10.85
CA LYS A 62 -9.13 -7.79 -9.89
C LYS A 62 -7.88 -8.37 -10.53
N GLY A 63 -6.73 -7.87 -10.09
CA GLY A 63 -5.43 -8.33 -10.56
C GLY A 63 -4.91 -9.51 -9.74
N ARG A 64 -3.67 -9.89 -10.03
CA ARG A 64 -2.89 -10.88 -9.27
C ARG A 64 -2.14 -10.19 -8.14
N CYS A 65 -2.26 -10.70 -6.92
CA CYS A 65 -1.59 -10.17 -5.74
C CYS A 65 -0.95 -11.26 -4.86
N GLU A 66 -0.87 -12.51 -5.32
CA GLU A 66 -0.45 -13.67 -4.54
C GLU A 66 0.99 -13.52 -4.02
N GLU A 67 1.88 -12.95 -4.83
CA GLU A 67 3.26 -12.64 -4.42
C GLU A 67 3.30 -11.61 -3.27
N TYR A 68 2.43 -10.59 -3.34
CA TYR A 68 2.29 -9.58 -2.29
C TYR A 68 1.63 -10.14 -1.04
N VAL A 69 0.61 -10.98 -1.19
CA VAL A 69 -0.03 -11.67 -0.07
C VAL A 69 0.99 -12.49 0.70
N LYS A 70 1.82 -13.27 -0.01
CA LYS A 70 2.90 -14.06 0.61
C LYS A 70 3.90 -13.18 1.35
N LEU A 71 4.30 -12.06 0.75
CA LEU A 71 5.20 -11.10 1.37
C LEU A 71 4.57 -10.49 2.64
N PHE A 72 3.40 -9.88 2.51
CA PHE A 72 2.75 -9.18 3.63
C PHE A 72 2.34 -10.11 4.77
N SER A 73 2.01 -11.37 4.47
CA SER A 73 1.70 -12.37 5.51
C SER A 73 2.89 -12.69 6.42
N SER A 74 4.12 -12.35 6.01
CA SER A 74 5.33 -12.53 6.82
C SER A 74 5.63 -11.34 7.76
N TYR A 75 4.85 -10.27 7.70
CA TYR A 75 5.02 -9.07 8.51
C TYR A 75 3.83 -8.86 9.44
N LYS A 76 4.08 -8.25 10.59
CA LYS A 76 3.00 -7.80 11.47
C LYS A 76 2.24 -6.63 10.82
N GLN A 77 0.95 -6.53 11.10
CA GLN A 77 0.06 -5.54 10.49
C GLN A 77 0.45 -4.09 10.83
N ASP A 78 0.92 -3.86 12.07
CA ASP A 78 1.43 -2.57 12.56
C ASP A 78 2.68 -2.13 11.79
N ILE A 79 3.60 -3.05 11.45
CA ILE A 79 4.77 -2.76 10.62
C ILE A 79 4.35 -2.30 9.22
N ILE A 80 3.37 -2.96 8.60
CA ILE A 80 2.87 -2.59 7.27
C ILE A 80 2.22 -1.20 7.31
N LYS A 81 1.33 -0.95 8.27
CA LYS A 81 0.65 0.34 8.45
C LYS A 81 1.65 1.46 8.74
N SER A 82 2.57 1.26 9.69
CA SER A 82 3.61 2.21 10.03
C SER A 82 4.53 2.51 8.85
N ALA A 83 5.03 1.48 8.15
CA ALA A 83 5.86 1.65 6.96
C ALA A 83 5.15 2.47 5.87
N SER A 84 3.86 2.19 5.62
CA SER A 84 3.07 2.92 4.63
C SER A 84 2.92 4.40 4.97
N LEU A 85 2.60 4.73 6.23
CA LEU A 85 2.44 6.11 6.69
C LEU A 85 3.77 6.87 6.68
N LYS A 86 4.84 6.22 7.13
CA LYS A 86 6.20 6.76 7.09
C LYS A 86 6.66 7.03 5.67
N LEU A 87 6.39 6.12 4.74
CA LEU A 87 6.73 6.30 3.33
C LEU A 87 5.97 7.48 2.71
N TRP A 88 4.69 7.66 3.05
CA TRP A 88 3.94 8.85 2.63
C TRP A 88 4.60 10.15 3.13
N HIS A 89 4.97 10.21 4.41
CA HIS A 89 5.65 11.37 4.98
C HIS A 89 7.04 11.60 4.38
N TYR A 90 7.76 10.53 4.09
CA TYR A 90 9.05 10.60 3.38
C TYR A 90 8.88 11.23 1.99
N TYR A 91 7.91 10.80 1.19
CA TYR A 91 7.61 11.42 -0.11
C TYR A 91 7.13 12.88 0.00
N ALA A 92 6.57 13.28 1.15
CA ALA A 92 6.23 14.66 1.46
C ALA A 92 7.43 15.48 2.00
N ASN A 93 8.67 15.00 1.84
CA ASN A 93 9.91 15.61 2.32
C ASN A 93 9.95 15.85 3.84
N LYS A 94 9.22 15.06 4.63
CA LYS A 94 9.32 15.09 6.09
C LYS A 94 10.47 14.20 6.56
N LYS A 95 11.11 14.58 7.67
CA LYS A 95 12.09 13.73 8.34
C LYS A 95 11.36 12.54 8.99
N VAL A 96 11.72 11.33 8.60
CA VAL A 96 11.13 10.08 9.08
C VAL A 96 12.23 9.07 9.35
N GLU A 97 12.10 8.33 10.45
CA GLU A 97 13.03 7.25 10.80
C GLU A 97 12.33 5.89 10.64
N PHE A 98 12.87 5.08 9.73
CA PHE A 98 12.40 3.72 9.49
C PHE A 98 13.14 2.73 10.39
N THR A 99 12.39 1.79 10.97
CA THR A 99 12.97 0.63 11.68
C THR A 99 13.58 -0.35 10.68
N ASP A 100 14.39 -1.29 11.16
CA ASP A 100 15.01 -2.29 10.29
C ASP A 100 13.98 -3.22 9.63
N GLU A 101 12.88 -3.55 10.33
CA GLU A 101 11.78 -4.33 9.76
C GLU A 101 11.06 -3.56 8.65
N GLU A 102 10.80 -2.25 8.83
CA GLU A 102 10.17 -1.41 7.82
C GLU A 102 11.08 -1.26 6.58
N LYS A 103 12.39 -1.03 6.78
CA LYS A 103 13.37 -1.00 5.68
C LYS A 103 13.41 -2.31 4.92
N LYS A 104 13.39 -3.44 5.63
CA LYS A 104 13.38 -4.77 5.02
C LYS A 104 12.13 -4.99 4.17
N LEU A 105 10.95 -4.63 4.69
CA LEU A 105 9.69 -4.68 3.95
C LEU A 105 9.77 -3.86 2.66
N LEU A 106 10.20 -2.60 2.77
CA LEU A 106 10.31 -1.68 1.63
C LEU A 106 11.32 -2.17 0.60
N SER A 107 12.48 -2.67 1.04
CA SER A 107 13.49 -3.23 0.15
C SER A 107 12.99 -4.49 -0.58
N GLN A 108 12.22 -5.36 0.08
CA GLN A 108 11.63 -6.55 -0.56
C GLN A 108 10.54 -6.20 -1.57
N LEU A 109 9.88 -5.05 -1.40
CA LEU A 109 9.00 -4.46 -2.40
C LEU A 109 9.75 -3.79 -3.55
N GLY A 110 11.07 -3.58 -3.42
CA GLY A 110 11.89 -2.87 -4.40
C GLY A 110 11.93 -1.35 -4.22
N ILE A 111 11.43 -0.84 -3.10
CA ILE A 111 11.47 0.59 -2.75
C ILE A 111 12.82 0.88 -2.09
N ARG A 112 13.56 1.85 -2.66
CA ARG A 112 14.84 2.32 -2.12
C ARG A 112 14.63 3.67 -1.44
N LEU A 113 14.99 3.74 -0.16
CA LEU A 113 14.91 4.93 0.70
C LEU A 113 16.14 5.82 0.56
#